data_AF-A0A2D2H459-F1
#
_entry.id   AF-A0A2D2H459-F1
#
_cell.length_a   1.000
_cell.length_b   1.000
_cell.length_c   1.000
_cell.angle_alpha   90.00
_cell.angle_beta   90.00
_cell.angle_gamma   90.00
#
_symmetry.space_group_name_H-M   'P 1'
#
loop_
_entity.id
_entity.type
_entity.pdbx_description
1 polymer ?
#
loop_
_entity_poly.entity_id
_entity_poly.type
_entity_poly.pdbx_seq_one_letter_code
_entity_poly.pdbx_strand_id
1 'polypeptide(L)'
;MKCRTGLPLAGLAFALLAGCGAAQDGGGAAREANGRSAPRPVAGTAAGAAVGMPNPASVFCRDQGGTTQLRKQADGSVIGLCRFPDGRLCEEWSLFRSGACLPPR
;
A
#
# COMPACT_ATOMS: atom_id res chain seq x y z
N MET A 1 31.94 -6.80 0.22
CA MET A 1 32.64 -7.98 -0.33
C MET A 1 31.59 -9.03 -0.64
N LYS A 2 31.36 -9.32 -1.92
CA LYS A 2 30.45 -10.38 -2.38
C LYS A 2 31.24 -11.69 -2.43
N CYS A 3 30.71 -12.79 -1.90
CA CYS A 3 31.07 -14.13 -2.34
C CYS A 3 29.81 -14.82 -2.84
N ARG A 4 29.65 -14.81 -4.16
CA ARG A 4 28.86 -15.78 -4.91
C ARG A 4 29.75 -17.03 -5.05
N THR A 5 29.31 -18.16 -4.56
CA THR A 5 29.91 -19.46 -4.91
C THR A 5 28.80 -20.38 -5.37
N GLY A 6 28.93 -20.81 -6.63
CA GLY A 6 27.94 -21.61 -7.33
C GLY A 6 28.07 -23.10 -7.08
N LEU A 7 26.97 -23.77 -7.44
CA LEU A 7 26.82 -25.06 -8.13
C LEU A 7 27.68 -26.26 -7.70
N PRO A 8 27.00 -27.40 -7.47
CA PRO A 8 27.31 -28.53 -8.36
C PRO A 8 26.08 -29.12 -9.06
N LEU A 9 26.30 -29.45 -10.33
CA LEU A 9 25.51 -30.36 -11.16
C LEU A 9 25.51 -31.78 -10.57
N ALA A 10 24.32 -32.38 -10.46
CA ALA A 10 23.98 -33.81 -10.55
C ALA A 10 22.57 -33.91 -9.97
N GLY A 11 21.52 -34.30 -10.67
CA GLY A 11 21.44 -35.47 -11.53
C GLY A 11 20.31 -36.35 -10.95
N LEU A 12 19.47 -36.86 -11.84
CA LEU A 12 18.52 -37.97 -11.65
C LEU A 12 17.14 -37.63 -11.06
N ALA A 13 16.23 -37.47 -12.02
CA ALA A 13 14.82 -37.78 -11.95
C ALA A 13 14.51 -39.02 -11.08
N PHE A 14 13.58 -38.85 -10.15
CA PHE A 14 12.72 -39.93 -9.68
C PHE A 14 11.28 -39.58 -10.10
N ALA A 15 10.87 -40.17 -11.22
CA ALA A 15 9.48 -40.31 -11.57
C ALA A 15 8.90 -41.55 -10.89
N LEU A 16 7.57 -41.55 -10.75
CA LEU A 16 6.65 -42.65 -10.43
C LEU A 16 6.28 -42.82 -8.96
N LEU A 17 5.06 -42.34 -8.63
CA LEU A 17 4.00 -43.23 -8.16
C LEU A 17 2.63 -42.59 -8.43
N ALA A 18 1.84 -43.31 -9.23
CA ALA A 18 0.44 -43.04 -9.49
C ALA A 18 -0.41 -43.37 -8.25
N GLY A 19 -1.41 -42.55 -7.97
CA GLY A 19 -2.48 -42.83 -7.01
C GLY A 19 -3.76 -42.15 -7.45
N CYS A 20 -4.74 -42.96 -7.89
CA CYS A 20 -6.11 -42.55 -8.20
C CYS A 20 -7.00 -42.85 -7.00
N GLY A 21 -7.88 -41.92 -6.59
CA GLY A 21 -9.21 -42.26 -6.04
C GLY A 21 -9.54 -42.03 -4.55
N ALA A 22 -10.29 -40.95 -4.30
CA ALA A 22 -11.58 -40.84 -3.60
C ALA A 22 -11.77 -40.96 -2.06
N ALA A 23 -12.77 -40.18 -1.59
CA ALA A 23 -13.43 -40.07 -0.27
C ALA A 23 -12.65 -39.26 0.80
N GLN A 24 -13.01 -38.06 1.28
CA GLN A 24 -14.30 -37.38 1.57
C GLN A 24 -15.22 -38.11 2.56
N ASP A 25 -14.91 -37.93 3.85
CA ASP A 25 -15.77 -38.18 5.01
C ASP A 25 -15.50 -36.99 5.98
N GLY A 26 -16.42 -36.22 6.54
CA GLY A 26 -17.86 -36.41 6.69
C GLY A 26 -18.33 -36.11 8.12
N GLY A 27 -18.25 -34.84 8.57
CA GLY A 27 -18.95 -34.33 9.78
C GLY A 27 -18.38 -34.75 11.16
N GLY A 28 -18.46 -33.98 12.24
CA GLY A 28 -19.15 -32.73 12.50
C GLY A 28 -18.86 -32.26 13.95
N ALA A 29 -18.85 -30.93 14.11
CA ALA A 29 -19.17 -30.12 15.30
C ALA A 29 -18.72 -30.60 16.71
N ALA A 30 -17.75 -29.87 17.26
CA ALA A 30 -17.87 -29.34 18.62
C ALA A 30 -17.63 -27.82 18.55
N ARG A 31 -18.68 -27.09 18.92
CA ARG A 31 -18.73 -25.63 18.97
C ARG A 31 -18.06 -25.17 20.26
N GLU A 32 -17.05 -24.32 20.15
CA GLU A 32 -16.61 -23.50 21.28
C GLU A 32 -16.83 -22.03 20.94
N ALA A 33 -17.75 -21.42 21.69
CA ALA A 33 -18.12 -20.04 21.59
C ALA A 33 -16.96 -19.16 22.10
N ASN A 34 -16.25 -18.50 21.18
CA ASN A 34 -15.49 -17.32 21.54
C ASN A 34 -15.88 -16.18 20.60
N GLY A 35 -16.63 -15.22 21.16
CA GLY A 35 -17.07 -14.02 20.47
C GLY A 35 -15.88 -13.15 20.08
N ARG A 36 -15.44 -13.27 18.82
CA ARG A 36 -14.81 -12.20 18.05
C ARG A 36 -15.49 -12.16 16.69
N SER A 37 -16.34 -11.17 16.47
CA SER A 37 -16.87 -10.85 15.15
C SER A 37 -15.70 -10.50 14.23
N ALA A 38 -15.28 -11.45 13.39
CA ALA A 38 -14.41 -11.16 12.27
C ALA A 38 -15.18 -10.29 11.27
N PRO A 39 -14.64 -9.15 10.77
CA PRO A 39 -15.24 -8.48 9.65
C PRO A 39 -15.19 -9.43 8.44
N ARG A 40 -16.35 -9.64 7.80
CA ARG A 40 -16.44 -10.34 6.50
C ARG A 40 -15.44 -9.72 5.52
N PRO A 41 -14.66 -10.50 4.74
CA PRO A 41 -13.98 -9.94 3.60
C PRO A 41 -15.07 -9.58 2.60
N VAL A 42 -15.40 -8.29 2.50
CA VAL A 42 -16.07 -7.82 1.30
C VAL A 42 -15.04 -8.00 0.19
N ALA A 43 -15.22 -9.02 -0.63
CA ALA A 43 -14.59 -9.12 -1.93
C ALA A 43 -15.13 -7.96 -2.78
N GLY A 44 -14.70 -6.75 -2.47
CA GLY A 44 -14.84 -5.58 -3.31
C GLY A 44 -13.74 -5.69 -4.34
N THR A 45 -14.13 -6.10 -5.54
CA THR A 45 -13.48 -5.78 -6.82
C THR A 45 -12.29 -4.83 -6.64
N ALA A 46 -11.08 -5.33 -6.88
CA ALA A 46 -9.94 -4.51 -7.25
C ALA A 46 -10.22 -3.89 -8.63
N ALA A 47 -11.22 -3.01 -8.70
CA ALA A 47 -11.31 -2.03 -9.75
C ALA A 47 -10.16 -1.10 -9.44
N GLY A 48 -9.16 -1.06 -10.31
CA GLY A 48 -8.25 0.07 -10.35
C GLY A 48 -9.12 1.31 -10.35
N ALA A 49 -9.13 2.02 -9.21
CA ALA A 49 -9.78 3.31 -9.13
C ALA A 49 -9.20 4.08 -10.31
N ALA A 50 -10.07 4.53 -11.22
CA ALA A 50 -9.64 5.48 -12.22
C ALA A 50 -9.17 6.71 -11.44
N VAL A 51 -7.87 6.76 -11.13
CA VAL A 51 -7.25 7.87 -10.43
C VAL A 51 -7.50 9.05 -11.36
N GLY A 52 -8.31 10.00 -10.89
CA GLY A 52 -8.59 11.21 -11.64
C GLY A 52 -7.29 11.96 -11.96
N MET A 53 -7.40 13.05 -12.72
CA MET A 53 -6.24 13.92 -12.97
C MET A 53 -5.56 14.29 -11.63
N PRO A 54 -4.23 14.15 -11.52
CA PRO A 54 -3.55 14.43 -10.26
C PRO A 54 -3.72 15.90 -9.87
N ASN A 55 -3.77 16.17 -8.57
CA ASN A 55 -3.78 17.54 -8.06
C ASN A 55 -2.51 18.27 -8.54
N PRO A 56 -2.62 19.38 -9.30
CA PRO A 56 -1.47 20.10 -9.83
C PRO A 56 -0.55 20.65 -8.73
N ALA A 57 -1.09 21.06 -7.57
CA ALA A 57 -0.28 21.51 -6.45
C ALA A 57 0.56 20.36 -5.85
N SER A 58 0.00 19.16 -5.79
CA SER A 58 0.73 17.97 -5.32
C SER A 58 1.79 17.50 -6.33
N VAL A 59 1.51 17.61 -7.63
CA VAL A 59 2.52 17.36 -8.69
C VAL A 59 3.66 18.37 -8.56
N PHE A 60 3.34 19.66 -8.47
CA PHE A 60 4.34 20.72 -8.30
C PHE A 60 5.18 20.50 -7.04
N CYS A 61 4.58 20.13 -5.91
CA CYS A 61 5.31 19.80 -4.69
C CYS A 61 6.38 18.73 -4.93
N ARG A 62 6.02 17.64 -5.63
CA ARG A 62 6.96 16.56 -5.96
C ARG A 62 8.05 17.03 -6.92
N ASP A 63 7.71 17.84 -7.91
CA ASP A 63 8.66 18.39 -8.88
C ASP A 63 9.68 19.32 -8.20
N GLN A 64 9.28 20.02 -7.13
CA GLN A 64 10.18 20.81 -6.27
C GLN A 64 11.04 19.96 -5.32
N GLY A 65 10.92 18.63 -5.36
CA GLY A 65 11.65 17.70 -4.48
C GLY A 65 11.00 17.52 -3.09
N GLY A 66 9.75 17.93 -2.92
CA GLY A 66 8.97 17.73 -1.71
C GLY A 66 8.12 16.45 -1.75
N THR A 67 7.42 16.20 -0.65
CA THR A 67 6.39 15.15 -0.54
C THR A 67 5.09 15.75 -0.04
N THR A 68 3.99 15.46 -0.74
CA THR A 68 2.65 15.91 -0.33
C THR A 68 2.18 15.19 0.92
N GLN A 69 1.60 15.94 1.85
CA GLN A 69 0.93 15.45 3.06
C GLN A 69 -0.42 16.15 3.23
N LEU A 70 -1.46 15.39 3.54
CA LEU A 70 -2.76 15.96 3.86
C LEU A 70 -2.89 16.09 5.39
N ARG A 71 -3.36 17.26 5.86
CA ARG A 71 -3.59 17.52 7.28
C ARG A 71 -5.00 18.01 7.49
N LYS A 72 -5.69 17.41 8.46
CA LYS A 72 -7.00 17.87 8.92
C LYS A 72 -6.83 19.05 9.87
N GLN A 73 -7.55 20.13 9.65
CA GLN A 73 -7.58 21.31 10.50
C GLN A 73 -8.64 21.17 11.61
N ALA A 74 -8.61 22.09 12.59
CA ALA A 74 -9.52 22.07 13.72
C ALA A 74 -11.00 22.25 13.32
N ASP A 75 -11.26 22.95 12.22
CA ASP A 75 -12.58 23.12 11.62
C ASP A 75 -13.05 21.89 10.81
N GLY A 76 -12.21 20.86 10.72
CA GLY A 76 -12.49 19.62 9.99
C GLY A 76 -12.12 19.64 8.51
N SER A 77 -11.69 20.78 7.96
CA SER A 77 -11.17 20.87 6.60
C SER A 77 -9.84 20.13 6.45
N VAL A 78 -9.45 19.84 5.21
CA VAL A 78 -8.17 19.18 4.90
C VAL A 78 -7.34 20.09 4.02
N ILE A 79 -6.12 20.38 4.44
CA ILE A 79 -5.13 21.15 3.68
C ILE A 79 -4.03 20.23 3.16
N GLY A 80 -3.51 20.55 1.98
CA GLY A 80 -2.34 19.91 1.41
C GLY A 80 -1.08 20.67 1.80
N LEU A 81 -0.05 19.94 2.23
CA LEU A 81 1.24 20.46 2.61
C LEU A 81 2.33 19.81 1.77
N CYS A 82 3.34 20.59 1.40
CA CYS A 82 4.58 20.13 0.80
C CYS A 82 5.69 20.08 1.85
N ARG A 83 6.14 18.87 2.18
CA ARG A 83 7.26 18.65 3.10
C ARG A 83 8.55 18.46 2.32
N PHE A 84 9.54 19.31 2.59
CA PHE A 84 10.86 19.24 2.00
C PHE A 84 11.83 18.43 2.87
N PRO A 85 12.91 17.87 2.28
CA PRO A 85 13.92 17.11 3.03
C PRO A 85 14.73 17.98 4.01
N ASP A 86 14.80 19.29 3.77
CA ASP A 86 15.40 20.28 4.67
C ASP A 86 14.52 20.61 5.90
N GLY A 87 13.33 20.00 5.99
CA GLY A 87 12.39 20.20 7.09
C GLY A 87 11.38 21.32 6.86
N ARG A 88 11.48 22.10 5.77
CA ARG A 88 10.45 23.10 5.44
C ARG A 88 9.12 22.43 5.15
N LEU A 89 8.05 23.06 5.62
CA LEU A 89 6.68 22.62 5.43
C LEU A 89 5.86 23.79 4.88
N CYS A 90 5.41 23.66 3.64
CA CYS A 90 4.73 24.73 2.92
C CYS A 90 3.30 24.31 2.59
N GLU A 91 2.33 25.21 2.57
CA GLU A 91 1.00 24.95 2.03
C GLU A 91 1.10 24.78 0.49
N GLU A 92 0.56 23.67 -0.03
CA GLU A 92 0.85 23.24 -1.41
C GLU A 92 0.29 24.21 -2.46
N TRP A 93 -0.87 24.81 -2.22
CA TRP A 93 -1.48 25.75 -3.17
C TRP A 93 -0.79 27.11 -3.19
N SER A 94 -0.31 27.56 -2.04
CA SER A 94 0.50 28.77 -1.90
C SER A 94 1.82 28.61 -2.65
N LEU A 95 2.48 27.46 -2.46
CA LEU A 95 3.70 27.10 -3.18
C LEU A 95 3.45 27.03 -4.70
N PHE A 96 2.37 26.39 -5.14
CA PHE A 96 2.04 26.27 -6.57
C PHE A 96 1.73 27.61 -7.24
N ARG A 97 0.91 28.46 -6.61
CA ARG A 97 0.45 29.71 -7.24
C ARG A 97 1.47 30.85 -7.20
N SER A 98 2.28 30.90 -6.14
CA SER A 98 3.19 32.04 -5.90
C SER A 98 4.66 31.67 -5.90
N GLY A 99 5.00 30.37 -5.84
CA GLY A 99 6.36 29.91 -5.58
C GLY A 99 6.82 30.13 -4.14
N ALA A 100 6.03 30.81 -3.29
CA ALA A 100 6.39 31.09 -1.92
C ALA A 100 6.02 29.92 -1.00
N CYS A 101 6.97 29.52 -0.15
CA CYS A 101 6.71 28.58 0.93
C CYS A 101 6.03 29.29 2.09
N LEU A 102 4.70 29.22 2.17
CA LEU A 102 3.94 29.71 3.32
C LEU A 102 3.71 28.56 4.32
N PRO A 103 3.97 28.76 5.63
CA PRO A 103 3.72 27.74 6.62
C PRO A 103 2.22 27.44 6.77
N PRO A 104 1.85 26.23 7.23
CA PRO A 104 0.46 25.89 7.56
C PRO A 104 -0.11 26.84 8.62
N ARG A 105 -1.41 27.16 8.49
CA ARG A 105 -2.17 27.94 9.48
C ARG A 105 -2.82 27.07 10.54
#